data_AF-A0A060JEL0-F1
#
_entry.id   AF-A0A060JEL0-F1
#
_cell.length_a   1.000
_cell.length_b   1.000
_cell.length_c   1.000
_cell.angle_alpha   90.00
_cell.angle_beta   90.00
_cell.angle_gamma   90.00
#
_symmetry.space_group_name_H-M   'P 1'
#
loop_
_entity.id
_entity.type
_entity.pdbx_description
1 polymer ?
#
loop_
_entity_poly.entity_id
_entity_poly.type
_entity_poly.pdbx_seq_one_letter_code
_entity_poly.pdbx_strand_id
1 'polypeptide(L)'
;MTSLTDINIQAFAEAVRAELADLPKREIQDLTDGLEADLAEKLAEEGVDFANISAADYAAELREAAGVAPKTLRRRAFSSMALIQNTEDWFRKSSLGTWVLDFGISIRPVWWVLRVVVMFVIFGTFLLPMWLFPVAVFLSIMWGRGLWFTARLFKSILLPLNLIAIVLLVPAIDSGLRTFDQYVANNDLVQSTDYANRQGLQLNGEQVLQVKAFDAAGAEVNGLTYQDQNGNPLFPVAADPIEVPDITGMTIPEFQAALTAVGIENVEINYLNESDTAGDVVVLRTEPGIGSWLDPKSTLLIVVDRQK
;
A
#
# COMPACT_ATOMS: atom_id res chain seq x y z
N MET A 1 5.63 27.25 40.00
CA MET A 1 5.11 28.63 39.98
C MET A 1 4.79 28.97 41.41
N THR A 2 5.63 29.78 42.03
CA THR A 2 5.56 30.10 43.45
C THR A 2 4.96 31.50 43.54
N SER A 3 3.69 31.61 43.93
CA SER A 3 3.02 32.90 44.11
C SER A 3 3.50 33.59 45.38
N LEU A 4 3.68 34.91 45.32
CA LEU A 4 4.22 35.70 46.42
C LEU A 4 3.14 35.89 47.51
N THR A 5 3.50 35.63 48.77
CA THR A 5 2.67 35.94 49.96
C THR A 5 3.62 36.42 51.06
N ASP A 6 3.13 37.14 52.08
CA ASP A 6 3.95 37.63 53.20
C ASP A 6 4.81 36.53 53.88
N ILE A 7 4.31 35.29 53.87
CA ILE A 7 4.97 34.11 54.45
C ILE A 7 6.05 33.53 53.50
N ASN A 8 6.05 33.92 52.23
CA ASN A 8 6.81 33.30 51.14
C ASN A 8 7.84 34.25 50.48
N ILE A 9 8.06 35.46 51.03
CA ILE A 9 9.00 36.44 50.47
C ILE A 9 10.42 35.85 50.37
N GLN A 10 10.88 35.15 51.42
CA GLN A 10 12.19 34.50 51.43
C GLN A 10 12.30 33.40 50.35
N ALA A 11 11.28 32.54 50.25
CA ALA A 11 11.28 31.47 49.26
C ALA A 11 11.09 32.00 47.82
N PHE A 12 10.45 33.15 47.64
CA PHE A 12 10.44 33.84 46.35
C PHE A 12 11.80 34.47 46.02
N ALA A 13 12.47 35.13 46.97
CA ALA A 13 13.83 35.66 46.78
C ALA A 13 14.84 34.55 46.46
N GLU A 14 14.71 33.38 47.11
CA GLU A 14 15.48 32.18 46.76
C GLU A 14 15.18 31.69 45.34
N ALA A 15 13.90 31.71 44.92
CA ALA A 15 13.53 31.36 43.55
C ALA A 15 14.09 32.35 42.52
N VAL A 16 14.09 33.65 42.81
CA VAL A 16 14.72 34.69 41.96
C VAL A 16 16.22 34.46 41.85
N ARG A 17 16.92 34.19 42.97
CA ARG A 17 18.35 33.85 42.97
C ARG A 17 18.66 32.56 42.20
N ALA A 18 17.79 31.55 42.31
CA ALA A 18 17.91 30.31 41.55
C ALA A 18 17.74 30.57 40.04
N GLU A 19 16.86 31.51 39.66
CA GLU A 19 16.71 31.91 38.28
C GLU A 19 17.94 32.65 37.75
N LEU A 20 18.65 33.43 38.58
CA LEU A 20 19.91 34.13 38.26
C LEU A 20 21.19 33.27 38.38
N ALA A 21 21.07 31.98 38.73
CA ALA A 21 22.21 31.10 39.04
C ALA A 21 23.18 30.83 37.87
N ASP A 22 22.85 31.28 36.67
CA ASP A 22 23.73 31.25 35.49
C ASP A 22 24.77 32.39 35.48
N LEU A 23 24.59 33.43 36.30
CA LEU A 23 25.52 34.55 36.44
C LEU A 23 26.64 34.25 37.45
N PRO A 24 27.78 34.95 37.39
CA PRO A 24 28.80 34.89 38.42
C PRO A 24 28.23 35.21 39.81
N LYS A 25 28.68 34.48 40.85
CA LYS A 25 28.19 34.65 42.23
C LYS A 25 28.22 36.09 42.74
N ARG A 26 29.22 36.87 42.29
CA ARG A 26 29.36 38.29 42.63
C ARG A 26 28.22 39.13 42.03
N GLU A 27 27.88 38.91 40.77
CA GLU A 27 26.76 39.60 40.10
C GLU A 27 25.41 39.22 40.70
N ILE A 28 25.22 37.95 41.09
CA ILE A 28 23.99 37.53 41.79
C ILE A 28 23.85 38.27 43.13
N GLN A 29 24.95 38.40 43.87
CA GLN A 29 24.94 39.12 45.14
C GLN A 29 24.65 40.61 44.92
N ASP A 30 25.31 41.24 43.96
CA ASP A 30 25.12 42.67 43.65
C ASP A 30 23.68 42.97 43.16
N LEU A 31 23.05 42.05 42.41
CA LEU A 31 21.68 42.21 41.89
C LEU A 31 20.57 41.82 42.87
N THR A 32 20.89 41.07 43.92
CA THR A 32 19.91 40.59 44.91
C THR A 32 20.21 41.07 46.32
N ASP A 33 21.08 42.08 46.44
CA ASP A 33 21.34 42.77 47.70
C ASP A 33 20.11 43.59 48.09
N GLY A 34 19.66 43.46 49.33
CA GLY A 34 18.43 44.11 49.79
C GLY A 34 17.11 43.59 49.19
N LEU A 35 17.15 42.56 48.33
CA LEU A 35 15.98 42.09 47.57
C LEU A 35 14.78 41.73 48.45
N GLU A 36 14.99 41.07 49.59
CA GLU A 36 13.89 40.71 50.48
C GLU A 36 13.16 41.92 51.07
N ALA A 37 13.87 43.03 51.30
CA ALA A 37 13.29 44.26 51.81
C ALA A 37 12.48 44.98 50.72
N ASP A 38 13.04 45.09 49.52
CA ASP A 38 12.38 45.70 48.36
C ASP A 38 11.11 44.93 47.96
N LEU A 39 11.15 43.59 48.05
CA LEU A 39 9.97 42.75 47.80
C LEU A 39 8.88 42.95 48.85
N ALA A 40 9.25 43.13 50.13
CA ALA A 40 8.28 43.38 51.20
C ALA A 40 7.63 44.77 51.06
N GLU A 41 8.41 45.78 50.65
CA GLU A 41 7.90 47.13 50.38
C GLU A 41 6.97 47.15 49.17
N LYS A 42 7.38 46.57 48.04
CA LYS A 42 6.54 46.49 46.83
C LYS A 42 5.27 45.68 47.03
N LEU A 43 5.31 44.60 47.81
CA LEU A 43 4.11 43.84 48.14
C LEU A 43 3.12 44.66 48.99
N ALA A 44 3.61 45.51 49.89
CA ALA A 44 2.78 46.39 50.70
C ALA A 44 2.14 47.53 49.88
N GLU A 45 2.81 47.98 48.81
CA GLU A 45 2.32 49.05 47.93
C GLU A 45 1.40 48.55 46.80
N GLU A 46 1.77 47.46 46.12
CA GLU A 46 1.11 46.97 44.90
C GLU A 46 0.17 45.77 45.16
N GLY A 47 0.29 45.10 46.31
CA GLY A 47 -0.63 44.06 46.75
C GLY A 47 -0.82 42.89 45.77
N VAL A 48 -2.07 42.66 45.34
CA VAL A 48 -2.47 41.47 44.54
C VAL A 48 -1.86 41.46 43.15
N ASP A 49 -1.57 42.63 42.57
CA ASP A 49 -1.00 42.73 41.23
C ASP A 49 0.45 42.22 41.22
N PHE A 50 1.22 42.57 42.25
CA PHE A 50 2.59 42.08 42.45
C PHE A 50 2.63 40.60 42.87
N ALA A 51 1.62 40.12 43.61
CA ALA A 51 1.56 38.75 44.12
C ALA A 51 1.50 37.65 43.02
N ASN A 52 1.08 38.03 41.81
CA ASN A 52 0.92 37.13 40.68
C ASN A 52 2.16 37.06 39.75
N ILE A 53 3.16 37.92 39.96
CA ILE A 53 4.39 37.91 39.16
C ILE A 53 5.20 36.66 39.49
N SER A 54 5.74 36.00 38.46
CA SER A 54 6.60 34.84 38.67
C SER A 54 8.04 35.26 38.99
N ALA A 55 8.75 34.46 39.79
CA ALA A 55 10.17 34.71 40.08
C ALA A 55 11.05 34.77 38.82
N ALA A 56 10.64 34.09 37.74
CA ALA A 56 11.34 34.14 36.46
C ALA A 56 11.14 35.48 35.74
N ASP A 57 9.94 36.05 35.78
CA ASP A 57 9.64 37.35 35.18
C ASP A 57 10.35 38.47 35.95
N TYR A 58 10.32 38.42 37.28
CA TYR A 58 11.05 39.37 38.13
C TYR A 58 12.57 39.27 37.94
N ALA A 59 13.12 38.05 37.81
CA ALA A 59 14.53 37.86 37.49
C ALA A 59 14.89 38.31 36.06
N ALA A 60 13.92 38.39 35.14
CA ALA A 60 14.13 38.94 33.81
C ALA A 60 14.15 40.47 33.85
N GLU A 61 13.25 41.09 34.62
CA GLU A 61 13.26 42.54 34.87
C GLU A 61 14.58 42.99 35.55
N LEU A 62 15.06 42.24 36.56
CA LEU A 62 16.35 42.53 37.19
C LEU A 62 17.52 42.46 36.19
N ARG A 63 17.49 41.49 35.26
CA ARG A 63 18.51 41.40 34.20
C ARG A 63 18.42 42.55 33.22
N GLU A 64 17.20 42.94 32.83
CA GLU A 64 16.97 44.05 31.91
C GLU A 64 17.46 45.38 32.51
N ALA A 65 17.12 45.65 33.79
CA ALA A 65 17.59 46.81 34.53
C ALA A 65 19.12 46.84 34.67
N ALA A 66 19.75 45.67 34.78
CA ALA A 66 21.19 45.52 34.86
C ALA A 66 21.91 45.47 33.50
N GLY A 67 21.18 45.49 32.37
CA GLY A 67 21.75 45.33 31.04
C GLY A 67 22.37 43.96 30.78
N VAL A 68 21.96 42.93 31.52
CA VAL A 68 22.48 41.56 31.43
C VAL A 68 21.71 40.78 30.36
N ALA A 69 22.41 39.94 29.59
CA ALA A 69 21.81 39.15 28.52
C ALA A 69 20.70 38.21 29.05
N PRO A 70 19.60 38.03 28.29
CA PRO A 70 18.50 37.18 28.71
C PRO A 70 18.95 35.72 28.87
N LYS A 71 18.41 35.04 29.90
CA LYS A 71 18.70 33.64 30.17
C LYS A 71 18.33 32.79 28.95
N THR A 72 19.33 32.20 28.29
CA THR A 72 19.09 31.32 27.14
C THR A 72 18.42 30.04 27.64
N LEU A 73 17.12 29.89 27.38
CA LEU A 73 16.40 28.64 27.64
C LEU A 73 17.01 27.56 26.76
N ARG A 74 17.91 26.77 27.33
CA ARG A 74 18.46 25.57 26.68
C ARG A 74 17.26 24.65 26.44
N ARG A 75 16.75 24.66 25.20
CA ARG A 75 15.59 23.88 24.77
C ARG A 75 15.85 22.44 25.21
N ARG A 76 15.15 21.96 26.25
CA ARG A 76 15.33 20.59 26.75
C ARG A 76 15.09 19.68 25.55
N ALA A 77 16.15 19.01 25.10
CA ALA A 77 16.01 18.01 24.07
C ALA A 77 14.95 17.03 24.55
N PHE A 78 13.97 16.75 23.70
CA PHE A 78 12.88 15.83 24.01
C PHE A 78 13.48 14.48 24.46
N SER A 79 13.46 14.21 25.76
CA SER A 79 14.04 13.00 26.32
C SER A 79 13.06 11.86 26.06
N SER A 80 13.34 11.07 25.03
CA SER A 80 12.58 9.86 24.72
C SER A 80 12.49 8.93 25.92
N MET A 81 13.54 8.86 26.73
CA MET A 81 13.58 8.05 27.94
C MET A 81 12.58 8.54 29.00
N ALA A 82 12.49 9.85 29.23
CA ALA A 82 11.55 10.42 30.20
C ALA A 82 10.09 10.32 29.72
N LEU A 83 9.85 10.45 28.41
CA LEU A 83 8.51 10.24 27.85
C LEU A 83 8.07 8.78 27.97
N ILE A 84 8.96 7.83 27.69
CA ILE A 84 8.67 6.40 27.78
C ILE A 84 8.37 6.01 29.24
N GLN A 85 9.17 6.48 30.20
CA GLN A 85 8.93 6.22 31.62
C GLN A 85 7.60 6.81 32.08
N ASN A 86 7.31 8.07 31.73
CA ASN A 86 6.05 8.71 32.11
C ASN A 86 4.82 8.04 31.48
N THR A 87 4.92 7.59 30.24
CA THR A 87 3.82 6.87 29.58
C THR A 87 3.65 5.47 30.16
N GLU A 88 4.74 4.74 30.41
CA GLU A 88 4.70 3.42 31.05
C GLU A 88 4.09 3.47 32.45
N ASP A 89 4.49 4.44 33.28
CA ASP A 89 3.93 4.64 34.62
C ASP A 89 2.45 5.03 34.57
N TRP A 90 2.04 5.81 33.58
CA TRP A 90 0.65 6.19 33.38
C TRP A 90 -0.22 5.00 32.93
N PHE A 91 0.26 4.18 32.01
CA PHE A 91 -0.44 2.98 31.56
C PHE A 91 -0.49 1.89 32.64
N ARG A 92 0.57 1.73 33.44
CA ARG A 92 0.61 0.76 34.55
C ARG A 92 -0.33 1.12 35.71
N LYS A 93 -0.75 2.38 35.83
CA LYS A 93 -1.74 2.81 36.83
C LYS A 93 -3.16 2.29 36.57
N SER A 94 -3.47 1.83 35.35
CA SER A 94 -4.79 1.31 34.98
C SER A 94 -4.73 -0.19 34.67
N SER A 95 -5.72 -0.96 35.12
CA SER A 95 -5.84 -2.40 34.82
C SER A 95 -6.03 -2.68 33.33
N LEU A 96 -6.65 -1.75 32.60
CA LEU A 96 -6.75 -1.80 31.14
C LEU A 96 -5.40 -1.51 30.48
N GLY A 97 -4.61 -0.60 31.04
CA GLY A 97 -3.31 -0.23 30.46
C GLY A 97 -2.26 -1.33 30.59
N THR A 98 -2.25 -2.05 31.71
CA THR A 98 -1.43 -3.26 31.89
C THR A 98 -1.81 -4.36 30.91
N TRP A 99 -3.12 -4.63 30.73
CA TRP A 99 -3.60 -5.58 29.74
C TRP A 99 -3.24 -5.19 28.29
N VAL A 100 -3.37 -3.91 27.92
CA VAL A 100 -2.96 -3.39 26.59
C VAL A 100 -1.45 -3.51 26.38
N LEU A 101 -0.63 -3.25 27.41
CA LEU A 101 0.82 -3.41 27.33
C LEU A 101 1.20 -4.88 27.13
N ASP A 102 0.60 -5.80 27.89
CA ASP A 102 0.85 -7.24 27.76
C ASP A 102 0.40 -7.77 26.39
N PHE A 103 -0.77 -7.35 25.92
CA PHE A 103 -1.27 -7.67 24.59
C PHE A 103 -0.37 -7.09 23.49
N GLY A 104 0.08 -5.84 23.63
CA GLY A 104 1.01 -5.20 22.70
C GLY A 104 2.38 -5.89 22.66
N ILE A 105 2.86 -6.41 23.79
CA ILE A 105 4.07 -7.24 23.87
C ILE A 105 3.86 -8.55 23.10
N SER A 106 2.67 -9.16 23.20
CA SER A 106 2.31 -10.37 22.45
C SER A 106 2.20 -10.14 20.94
N ILE A 107 1.86 -8.94 20.49
CA ILE A 107 1.72 -8.55 19.07
C ILE A 107 3.07 -8.22 18.42
N ARG A 108 4.17 -8.12 19.18
CA ARG A 108 5.51 -7.85 18.62
C ARG A 108 5.85 -8.69 17.37
N PRO A 109 5.59 -10.01 17.32
CA PRO A 109 5.85 -10.81 16.12
C PRO A 109 5.04 -10.36 14.91
N VAL A 110 3.75 -10.05 15.12
CA VAL A 110 2.81 -9.61 14.08
C VAL A 110 3.25 -8.26 13.51
N TRP A 111 3.76 -7.36 14.35
CA TRP A 111 4.27 -6.06 13.90
C TRP A 111 5.42 -6.16 12.88
N TRP A 112 6.32 -7.14 13.04
CA TRP A 112 7.42 -7.36 12.09
C TRP A 112 6.91 -7.79 10.72
N VAL A 113 5.87 -8.64 10.69
CA VAL A 113 5.21 -9.09 9.46
C VAL A 113 4.47 -7.93 8.81
N LEU A 114 3.69 -7.18 9.60
CA LEU A 114 2.89 -6.05 9.14
C LEU A 114 3.74 -5.01 8.40
N ARG A 115 4.93 -4.70 8.92
CA ARG A 115 5.88 -3.79 8.26
C ARG A 115 6.24 -4.23 6.84
N VAL A 116 6.48 -5.53 6.65
CA VAL A 116 6.84 -6.09 5.35
C VAL A 116 5.64 -6.09 4.41
N VAL A 117 4.45 -6.42 4.93
CA VAL A 117 3.19 -6.31 4.18
C VAL A 117 2.95 -4.90 3.69
N VAL A 118 3.10 -3.88 4.55
CA VAL A 118 2.96 -2.46 4.17
C VAL A 118 3.90 -2.09 3.02
N MET A 119 5.17 -2.53 3.08
CA MET A 119 6.10 -2.29 1.98
C MET A 119 5.66 -2.99 0.68
N PHE A 120 5.27 -4.27 0.75
CA PHE A 120 4.85 -5.01 -0.43
C PHE A 120 3.58 -4.46 -1.06
N VAL A 121 2.64 -3.96 -0.27
CA VAL A 121 1.40 -3.35 -0.79
C VAL A 121 1.68 -1.99 -1.43
N ILE A 122 2.54 -1.16 -0.83
CA ILE A 122 2.90 0.17 -1.38
C ILE A 122 3.71 0.05 -2.67
N PHE A 123 4.72 -0.83 -2.70
CA PHE A 123 5.59 -0.99 -3.87
C PHE A 123 4.96 -1.92 -4.93
N GLY A 124 3.96 -2.71 -4.56
CA GLY A 124 3.27 -3.64 -5.45
C GLY A 124 4.13 -4.83 -5.88
N THR A 125 3.48 -5.85 -6.44
CA THR A 125 4.11 -7.05 -7.02
C THR A 125 5.03 -6.77 -8.21
N PHE A 126 4.95 -5.58 -8.81
CA PHE A 126 5.76 -5.21 -9.98
C PHE A 126 7.20 -4.81 -9.64
N LEU A 127 7.44 -4.27 -8.44
CA LEU A 127 8.77 -3.81 -8.00
C LEU A 127 9.52 -4.87 -7.17
N LEU A 128 8.79 -5.79 -6.53
CA LEU A 128 9.37 -6.81 -5.65
C LEU A 128 8.86 -8.20 -6.04
N PRO A 129 9.76 -9.14 -6.39
CA PRO A 129 9.33 -10.48 -6.75
C PRO A 129 8.79 -11.23 -5.53
N MET A 130 7.73 -12.02 -5.73
CA MET A 130 6.96 -12.64 -4.64
C MET A 130 7.79 -13.56 -3.74
N TRP A 131 8.83 -14.20 -4.27
CA TRP A 131 9.74 -15.05 -3.50
C TRP A 131 10.55 -14.27 -2.45
N LEU A 132 10.70 -12.95 -2.60
CA LEU A 132 11.40 -12.10 -1.64
C LEU A 132 10.58 -11.87 -0.36
N PHE A 133 9.25 -12.01 -0.42
CA PHE A 133 8.36 -11.78 0.72
C PHE A 133 8.72 -12.61 1.96
N PRO A 134 8.84 -13.96 1.90
CA PRO A 134 9.21 -14.75 3.08
C PRO A 134 10.60 -14.40 3.60
N VAL A 135 11.55 -14.06 2.72
CA VAL A 135 12.91 -13.65 3.10
C VAL A 135 12.88 -12.32 3.86
N ALA A 136 12.12 -11.34 3.37
CA ALA A 136 11.96 -10.04 4.01
C ALA A 136 11.26 -10.15 5.37
N VAL A 137 10.22 -10.99 5.48
CA VAL A 137 9.54 -11.28 6.76
C VAL A 137 10.53 -11.88 7.76
N PHE A 138 11.32 -12.87 7.36
CA PHE A 138 12.32 -13.50 8.22
C PHE A 138 13.35 -12.49 8.73
N LEU A 139 13.93 -11.66 7.83
CA LEU A 139 14.88 -10.62 8.19
C LEU A 139 14.27 -9.56 9.12
N SER A 140 13.02 -9.15 8.87
CA SER A 140 12.28 -8.20 9.71
C SER A 140 12.10 -8.74 11.14
N ILE A 141 11.78 -10.03 11.29
CA ILE A 141 11.64 -10.69 12.60
C ILE A 141 12.99 -10.79 13.31
N MET A 142 14.06 -11.21 12.62
CA MET A 142 15.38 -11.36 13.23
C MET A 142 15.96 -10.03 13.69
N TRP A 143 15.79 -8.98 12.89
CA TRP A 143 16.22 -7.64 13.23
C TRP A 143 15.38 -7.05 14.36
N GLY A 144 14.07 -7.25 14.32
CA GLY A 144 13.14 -6.78 15.36
C GLY A 144 13.31 -7.44 16.73
N ARG A 145 13.75 -8.71 16.76
CA ARG A 145 14.13 -9.39 18.01
C ARG A 145 15.49 -8.93 18.56
N GLY A 146 16.22 -8.10 17.81
CA GLY A 146 17.56 -7.67 18.19
C GLY A 146 18.59 -8.80 18.21
N LEU A 147 18.29 -9.93 17.57
CA LEU A 147 19.18 -11.09 17.49
C LEU A 147 20.32 -10.79 16.51
N TRP A 148 20.00 -10.20 15.36
CA TRP A 148 20.94 -9.76 14.34
C TRP A 148 20.89 -8.22 14.19
N PHE A 149 22.02 -7.61 13.84
CA PHE A 149 22.19 -6.16 13.70
C PHE A 149 22.10 -5.37 15.01
N THR A 150 22.88 -5.76 16.02
CA THR A 150 22.93 -5.14 17.36
C THR A 150 23.72 -3.84 17.44
N ALA A 151 24.40 -3.42 16.38
CA ALA A 151 25.19 -2.20 16.37
C ALA A 151 24.31 -0.95 16.57
N ARG A 152 24.90 0.12 17.13
CA ARG A 152 24.19 1.35 17.54
C ARG A 152 23.37 1.96 16.41
N LEU A 153 23.89 1.93 15.18
CA LEU A 153 23.23 2.44 13.97
C LEU A 153 21.89 1.72 13.70
N PHE A 154 21.89 0.39 13.74
CA PHE A 154 20.69 -0.40 13.47
C PHE A 154 19.60 -0.23 14.54
N LYS A 155 19.99 -0.03 15.80
CA LYS A 155 19.04 0.34 16.87
C LYS A 155 18.44 1.72 16.67
N SER A 156 19.23 2.69 16.23
CA SER A 156 18.77 4.06 15.95
C SER A 156 17.85 4.15 14.73
N ILE A 157 18.03 3.28 13.72
CA ILE A 157 17.19 3.23 12.51
C ILE A 157 15.83 2.55 12.78
N LEU A 158 15.73 1.72 13.81
CA LEU A 158 14.51 0.94 14.08
C LEU A 158 13.30 1.84 14.41
N LEU A 159 13.53 2.92 15.17
CA LEU A 159 12.50 3.89 15.54
C LEU A 159 11.93 4.64 14.32
N PRO A 160 12.74 5.32 13.47
CA PRO A 160 12.21 5.99 12.29
C PRO A 160 11.55 4.99 11.32
N LEU A 161 12.09 3.78 11.18
CA LEU A 161 11.46 2.75 10.35
C LEU A 161 10.09 2.31 10.88
N ASN A 162 9.92 2.21 12.20
CA ASN A 162 8.61 1.96 12.81
C ASN A 162 7.64 3.11 12.52
N LEU A 163 8.09 4.37 12.65
CA LEU A 163 7.25 5.52 12.37
C LEU A 163 6.81 5.57 10.90
N ILE A 164 7.73 5.29 9.97
CA ILE A 164 7.43 5.20 8.54
C ILE A 164 6.38 4.10 8.29
N ALA A 165 6.53 2.92 8.90
CA ALA A 165 5.57 1.84 8.75
C ALA A 165 4.17 2.21 9.27
N ILE A 166 4.08 2.98 10.35
CA ILE A 166 2.81 3.50 10.88
C ILE A 166 2.20 4.52 9.91
N VAL A 167 2.99 5.46 9.41
CA VAL A 167 2.52 6.50 8.47
C VAL A 167 2.02 5.88 7.16
N LEU A 168 2.70 4.86 6.67
CA LEU A 168 2.34 4.17 5.43
C LEU A 168 1.19 3.18 5.59
N LEU A 169 0.71 2.94 6.81
CA LEU A 169 -0.35 1.97 7.06
C LEU A 169 -1.67 2.38 6.39
N VAL A 170 -2.03 3.66 6.44
CA VAL A 170 -3.22 4.21 5.81
C VAL A 170 -3.17 4.09 4.27
N PRO A 171 -2.14 4.61 3.57
CA PRO A 171 -2.06 4.46 2.11
C PRO A 171 -1.89 3.00 1.67
N ALA A 172 -1.29 2.13 2.51
CA ALA A 172 -1.22 0.70 2.21
C ALA A 172 -2.61 0.04 2.26
N ILE A 173 -3.43 0.34 3.27
CA ILE A 173 -4.81 -0.18 3.34
C ILE A 173 -5.61 0.26 2.12
N ASP A 174 -5.59 1.56 1.80
CA ASP A 174 -6.27 2.14 0.65
C ASP A 174 -5.79 1.53 -0.69
N SER A 175 -4.48 1.33 -0.84
CA SER A 175 -3.92 0.65 -2.02
C SER A 175 -4.34 -0.82 -2.10
N GLY A 176 -4.34 -1.53 -0.97
CA GLY A 176 -4.78 -2.93 -0.89
C GLY A 176 -6.26 -3.08 -1.25
N LEU A 177 -7.12 -2.19 -0.76
CA LEU A 177 -8.54 -2.16 -1.11
C LEU A 177 -8.73 -1.91 -2.60
N ARG A 178 -8.02 -0.93 -3.19
CA ARG A 178 -8.07 -0.68 -4.64
C ARG A 178 -7.62 -1.88 -5.46
N THR A 179 -6.53 -2.55 -5.07
CA THR A 179 -6.05 -3.74 -5.77
C THR A 179 -7.05 -4.88 -5.68
N PHE A 180 -7.71 -5.05 -4.53
CA PHE A 180 -8.76 -6.05 -4.35
C PHE A 180 -9.98 -5.75 -5.21
N ASP A 181 -10.47 -4.50 -5.19
CA ASP A 181 -11.62 -4.07 -6.00
C ASP A 181 -11.32 -4.23 -7.50
N GLN A 182 -10.10 -3.88 -7.94
CA GLN A 182 -9.66 -4.10 -9.31
C GLN A 182 -9.61 -5.59 -9.66
N TYR A 183 -9.13 -6.45 -8.76
CA TYR A 183 -9.10 -7.89 -8.99
C TYR A 183 -10.51 -8.47 -9.13
N VAL A 184 -11.43 -8.09 -8.24
CA VAL A 184 -12.84 -8.51 -8.31
C VAL A 184 -13.50 -7.98 -9.58
N ALA A 185 -13.36 -6.69 -9.88
CA ALA A 185 -13.91 -6.07 -11.07
C ALA A 185 -13.33 -6.69 -12.37
N ASN A 186 -12.03 -7.01 -12.38
CA ASN A 186 -11.41 -7.71 -13.52
C ASN A 186 -11.92 -9.14 -13.67
N ASN A 187 -12.18 -9.86 -12.57
CA ASN A 187 -12.77 -11.19 -12.63
C ASN A 187 -14.22 -11.15 -13.15
N ASP A 188 -15.00 -10.16 -12.71
CA ASP A 188 -16.36 -9.92 -13.22
C ASP A 188 -16.32 -9.51 -14.70
N LEU A 189 -15.32 -8.70 -15.09
CA LEU A 189 -15.09 -8.35 -16.49
C LEU A 189 -14.70 -9.56 -17.32
N VAL A 190 -13.81 -10.44 -16.86
CA VAL A 190 -13.44 -11.67 -17.58
C VAL A 190 -14.64 -12.60 -17.75
N GLN A 191 -15.48 -12.76 -16.72
CA GLN A 191 -16.76 -13.48 -16.87
C GLN A 191 -17.69 -12.79 -17.86
N SER A 192 -17.80 -11.46 -17.83
CA SER A 192 -18.63 -10.70 -18.77
C SER A 192 -18.07 -10.66 -20.19
N THR A 193 -16.75 -10.80 -20.36
CA THR A 193 -16.08 -10.85 -21.66
C THR A 193 -16.36 -12.19 -22.32
N ASP A 194 -16.54 -13.28 -21.56
CA ASP A 194 -17.08 -14.54 -22.10
C ASP A 194 -18.53 -14.39 -22.59
N TYR A 195 -19.35 -13.54 -21.96
CA TYR A 195 -20.70 -13.23 -22.46
C TYR A 195 -20.70 -12.25 -23.64
N ALA A 196 -19.76 -11.29 -23.69
CA ALA A 196 -19.59 -10.33 -24.77
C ALA A 196 -18.82 -10.89 -25.97
N ASN A 197 -18.00 -11.94 -25.79
CA ASN A 197 -17.34 -12.72 -26.85
C ASN A 197 -18.22 -13.85 -27.41
N ARG A 198 -19.45 -14.03 -26.92
CA ARG A 198 -20.46 -14.78 -27.70
C ARG A 198 -20.88 -13.93 -28.89
N GLN A 199 -20.00 -13.86 -29.88
CA GLN A 199 -20.30 -13.29 -31.18
C GLN A 199 -21.47 -14.07 -31.78
N GLY A 200 -22.54 -13.36 -32.18
CA GLY A 200 -23.70 -13.95 -32.83
C GLY A 200 -25.04 -13.70 -32.14
N LEU A 201 -26.12 -14.05 -32.85
CA LEU A 201 -27.49 -13.89 -32.38
C LEU A 201 -27.79 -14.90 -31.25
N GLN A 202 -28.46 -14.48 -30.19
CA GLN A 202 -28.92 -15.35 -29.10
C GLN A 202 -30.43 -15.21 -28.91
N LEU A 203 -31.10 -16.33 -28.61
CA LEU A 203 -32.53 -16.38 -28.33
C LEU A 203 -32.75 -17.21 -27.06
N ASN A 204 -33.34 -16.61 -26.02
CA ASN A 204 -33.59 -17.24 -24.72
C ASN A 204 -32.33 -17.82 -24.03
N GLY A 205 -31.16 -17.23 -24.29
CA GLY A 205 -29.88 -17.68 -23.73
C GLY A 205 -29.21 -18.83 -24.51
N GLU A 206 -29.85 -19.34 -25.56
CA GLU A 206 -29.24 -20.25 -26.52
C GLU A 206 -28.70 -19.47 -27.72
N GLN A 207 -27.56 -19.92 -28.25
CA GLN A 207 -26.95 -19.31 -29.43
C GLN A 207 -27.69 -19.75 -30.69
N VAL A 208 -28.06 -18.78 -31.52
CA VAL A 208 -28.70 -19.03 -32.82
C VAL A 208 -27.60 -19.22 -33.87
N LEU A 209 -27.34 -20.47 -34.21
CA LEU A 209 -26.30 -20.86 -35.17
C LEU A 209 -26.74 -20.67 -36.63
N GLN A 210 -28.05 -20.70 -36.90
CA GLN A 210 -28.62 -20.55 -38.24
C GLN A 210 -30.04 -20.01 -38.17
N VAL A 211 -30.42 -19.19 -39.15
CA VAL A 211 -31.81 -18.81 -39.42
C VAL A 211 -32.20 -19.37 -40.78
N LYS A 212 -33.31 -20.10 -40.82
CA LYS A 212 -33.88 -20.67 -42.04
C LYS A 212 -35.18 -19.97 -42.37
N ALA A 213 -35.43 -19.72 -43.65
CA ALA A 213 -36.70 -19.20 -44.13
C ALA A 213 -37.42 -20.27 -44.95
N PHE A 214 -38.73 -20.35 -44.80
CA PHE A 214 -39.58 -21.26 -45.57
C PHE A 214 -40.65 -20.46 -46.30
N ASP A 215 -40.98 -20.89 -47.52
CA ASP A 215 -42.08 -20.32 -48.28
C ASP A 215 -43.45 -20.80 -47.75
N ALA A 216 -44.53 -20.33 -48.38
CA ALA A 216 -45.89 -20.70 -47.99
C ALA A 216 -46.22 -22.19 -48.20
N ALA A 217 -45.42 -22.92 -48.99
CA ALA A 217 -45.54 -24.36 -49.21
C ALA A 217 -44.66 -25.18 -48.25
N GLY A 218 -43.85 -24.53 -47.42
CA GLY A 218 -42.91 -25.16 -46.50
C GLY A 218 -41.59 -25.57 -47.14
N ALA A 219 -41.26 -25.07 -48.33
CA ALA A 219 -39.94 -25.28 -48.94
C ALA A 219 -38.93 -24.25 -48.42
N GLU A 220 -37.70 -24.69 -48.11
CA GLU A 220 -36.63 -23.82 -47.61
C GLU A 220 -36.16 -22.85 -48.71
N VAL A 221 -36.10 -21.56 -48.37
CA VAL A 221 -35.67 -20.48 -49.28
C VAL A 221 -34.20 -20.16 -49.00
N ASN A 222 -33.35 -20.44 -49.98
CA ASN A 222 -31.90 -20.24 -49.90
C ASN A 222 -31.47 -18.87 -50.43
N GLY A 223 -30.25 -18.43 -50.07
CA GLY A 223 -29.64 -17.21 -50.61
C GLY A 223 -30.19 -15.90 -50.05
N LEU A 224 -30.87 -15.95 -48.89
CA LEU A 224 -31.37 -14.77 -48.22
C LEU A 224 -30.28 -14.08 -47.40
N THR A 225 -30.31 -12.76 -47.36
CA THR A 225 -29.50 -11.95 -46.45
C THR A 225 -30.39 -11.48 -45.30
N TYR A 226 -29.98 -11.80 -44.07
CA TYR A 226 -30.70 -11.41 -42.86
C TYR A 226 -30.10 -10.12 -42.31
N GLN A 227 -30.94 -9.13 -41.99
CA GLN A 227 -30.51 -7.82 -41.46
C GLN A 227 -31.25 -7.46 -40.17
N ASP A 228 -30.61 -6.66 -39.32
CA ASP A 228 -31.18 -6.06 -38.13
C ASP A 228 -32.09 -4.85 -38.50
N GLN A 229 -32.72 -4.24 -37.48
CA GLN A 229 -33.60 -3.08 -37.68
C GLN A 229 -32.89 -1.83 -38.24
N ASN A 230 -31.56 -1.80 -38.23
CA ASN A 230 -30.73 -0.71 -38.73
C ASN A 230 -30.15 -1.01 -40.13
N GLY A 231 -30.45 -2.18 -40.70
CA GLY A 231 -29.91 -2.64 -41.99
C GLY A 231 -28.53 -3.30 -41.91
N ASN A 232 -28.02 -3.58 -40.72
CA ASN A 232 -26.78 -4.33 -40.55
C ASN A 232 -27.03 -5.82 -40.74
N PRO A 233 -26.15 -6.57 -41.41
CA PRO A 233 -26.33 -8.01 -41.58
C PRO A 233 -26.28 -8.74 -40.21
N LEU A 234 -27.30 -9.56 -39.91
CA LEU A 234 -27.43 -10.32 -38.65
C LEU A 234 -26.37 -11.42 -38.51
N PHE A 235 -25.98 -11.96 -39.65
CA PHE A 235 -24.83 -12.83 -39.78
C PHE A 235 -23.84 -12.07 -40.66
N PRO A 236 -22.58 -11.87 -40.24
CA PRO A 236 -21.58 -11.35 -41.17
C PRO A 236 -21.67 -12.18 -42.44
N VAL A 237 -21.67 -11.52 -43.60
CA VAL A 237 -21.65 -12.21 -44.89
C VAL A 237 -20.40 -13.06 -44.85
N ALA A 238 -20.57 -14.33 -44.54
CA ALA A 238 -19.47 -15.24 -44.39
C ALA A 238 -18.76 -15.23 -45.74
N ALA A 239 -17.48 -14.87 -45.75
CA ALA A 239 -16.62 -15.55 -46.70
C ALA A 239 -16.86 -17.03 -46.43
N ASP A 240 -17.23 -17.80 -47.45
CA ASP A 240 -17.76 -19.16 -47.31
C ASP A 240 -17.00 -19.90 -46.20
N PRO A 241 -17.67 -20.29 -45.08
CA PRO A 241 -16.99 -20.85 -43.93
C PRO A 241 -16.15 -22.05 -44.35
N ILE A 242 -14.91 -22.11 -43.88
CA ILE A 242 -13.98 -23.18 -44.22
C ILE A 242 -14.08 -24.24 -43.14
N GLU A 243 -14.30 -25.49 -43.54
CA GLU A 243 -14.24 -26.63 -42.62
C GLU A 243 -12.77 -26.89 -42.25
N VAL A 244 -12.48 -26.98 -40.94
CA VAL A 244 -11.13 -27.26 -40.46
C VAL A 244 -10.72 -28.68 -40.90
N PRO A 245 -9.68 -28.81 -41.76
CA PRO A 245 -9.24 -30.10 -42.27
C PRO A 245 -8.56 -30.93 -41.18
N ASP A 246 -8.57 -32.25 -41.34
CA ASP A 246 -7.78 -33.14 -40.49
C ASP A 246 -6.29 -32.99 -40.82
N ILE A 247 -5.56 -32.35 -39.91
CA ILE A 247 -4.11 -32.13 -39.99
C ILE A 247 -3.36 -32.82 -38.86
N THR A 248 -4.03 -33.65 -38.05
CA THR A 248 -3.40 -34.32 -36.92
C THR A 248 -2.29 -35.25 -37.40
N GLY A 249 -1.12 -35.17 -36.78
CA GLY A 249 0.07 -35.94 -37.15
C GLY A 249 0.89 -35.35 -38.30
N MET A 250 0.46 -34.26 -38.94
CA MET A 250 1.22 -33.58 -39.98
C MET A 250 2.36 -32.74 -39.39
N THR A 251 3.46 -32.62 -40.14
CA THR A 251 4.56 -31.70 -39.86
C THR A 251 4.19 -30.25 -40.23
N ILE A 252 4.99 -29.28 -39.77
CA ILE A 252 4.79 -27.85 -40.10
C ILE A 252 4.57 -27.57 -41.60
N PRO A 253 5.47 -27.99 -42.51
CA PRO A 253 5.26 -27.72 -43.94
C PRO A 253 4.03 -28.42 -44.51
N GLU A 254 3.65 -29.59 -43.99
CA GLU A 254 2.51 -30.37 -44.47
C GLU A 254 1.18 -29.72 -44.07
N PHE A 255 1.00 -29.34 -42.80
CA PHE A 255 -0.24 -28.69 -42.39
C PHE A 255 -0.37 -27.29 -42.99
N GLN A 256 0.73 -26.55 -43.18
CA GLN A 256 0.69 -25.23 -43.83
C GLN A 256 0.16 -25.34 -45.27
N ALA A 257 0.62 -26.35 -46.02
CA ALA A 257 0.11 -26.62 -47.36
C ALA A 257 -1.37 -27.02 -47.34
N ALA A 258 -1.79 -27.86 -46.38
CA ALA A 258 -3.17 -28.29 -46.24
C ALA A 258 -4.12 -27.12 -45.90
N LEU A 259 -3.73 -26.23 -45.00
CA LEU A 259 -4.50 -25.05 -44.60
C LEU A 259 -4.59 -24.03 -45.73
N THR A 260 -3.50 -23.80 -46.45
CA THR A 260 -3.48 -22.91 -47.63
C THR A 260 -4.42 -23.41 -48.72
N ALA A 261 -4.50 -24.74 -48.94
CA ALA A 261 -5.37 -25.34 -49.95
C ALA A 261 -6.86 -25.12 -49.68
N VAL A 262 -7.25 -24.99 -48.41
CA VAL A 262 -8.63 -24.72 -48.00
C VAL A 262 -8.91 -23.23 -47.75
N GLY A 263 -7.90 -22.36 -47.84
CA GLY A 263 -8.03 -20.91 -47.68
C GLY A 263 -7.89 -20.40 -46.24
N ILE A 264 -7.30 -21.20 -45.32
CA ILE A 264 -6.99 -20.77 -43.95
C ILE A 264 -5.57 -20.18 -43.95
N GLU A 265 -5.47 -18.86 -43.80
CA GLU A 265 -4.18 -18.14 -43.84
C GLU A 265 -3.69 -17.72 -42.44
N ASN A 266 -4.60 -17.51 -41.49
CA ASN A 266 -4.28 -17.02 -40.15
C ASN A 266 -4.16 -18.19 -39.15
N VAL A 267 -2.94 -18.46 -38.69
CA VAL A 267 -2.63 -19.59 -37.80
C VAL A 267 -1.77 -19.14 -36.62
N GLU A 268 -2.09 -19.64 -35.43
CA GLU A 268 -1.28 -19.52 -34.23
C GLU A 268 -0.77 -20.89 -33.81
N ILE A 269 0.54 -21.03 -33.58
CA ILE A 269 1.17 -22.31 -33.21
C ILE A 269 1.59 -22.28 -31.74
N ASN A 270 1.07 -23.23 -30.97
CA ASN A 270 1.43 -23.42 -29.57
C ASN A 270 2.23 -24.72 -29.38
N TYR A 271 3.43 -24.59 -28.85
CA TYR A 271 4.31 -25.71 -28.55
C TYR A 271 4.03 -26.21 -27.14
N LEU A 272 3.56 -27.46 -27.00
CA LEU A 272 3.23 -28.02 -25.69
C LEU A 272 4.46 -28.09 -24.75
N ASN A 273 5.66 -28.17 -25.34
CA ASN A 273 6.94 -28.19 -24.64
C ASN A 273 7.84 -27.08 -25.22
N GLU A 274 8.03 -25.98 -24.48
CA GLU A 274 8.76 -24.75 -24.89
C GLU A 274 10.25 -24.93 -25.26
N SER A 275 10.80 -26.15 -25.18
CA SER A 275 12.24 -26.41 -25.25
C SER A 275 12.76 -26.90 -26.59
N ASP A 276 11.90 -27.13 -27.60
CA ASP A 276 12.33 -27.82 -28.82
C ASP A 276 11.79 -27.14 -30.08
N THR A 277 12.42 -26.03 -30.45
CA THR A 277 12.17 -25.33 -31.73
C THR A 277 12.88 -26.01 -32.92
N ALA A 278 13.59 -27.13 -32.69
CA ALA A 278 14.52 -27.73 -33.64
C ALA A 278 14.24 -29.22 -33.96
N GLY A 279 13.18 -29.81 -33.43
CA GLY A 279 12.78 -31.21 -33.70
C GLY A 279 11.62 -31.32 -34.69
N ASP A 280 11.45 -32.50 -35.28
CA ASP A 280 10.25 -32.86 -36.05
C ASP A 280 9.03 -32.84 -35.11
N VAL A 281 8.26 -31.76 -35.17
CA VAL A 281 7.00 -31.60 -34.43
C VAL A 281 5.81 -31.93 -35.33
N VAL A 282 4.81 -32.57 -34.73
CA VAL A 282 3.57 -32.94 -35.40
C VAL A 282 2.37 -32.32 -34.70
N VAL A 283 1.32 -32.05 -35.47
CA VAL A 283 0.06 -31.51 -34.92
C VAL A 283 -0.58 -32.55 -33.99
N LEU A 284 -0.84 -32.13 -32.75
CA LEU A 284 -1.59 -32.93 -31.78
C LEU A 284 -3.09 -32.68 -31.92
N ARG A 285 -3.49 -31.40 -31.99
CA ARG A 285 -4.89 -30.97 -32.13
C ARG A 285 -5.00 -29.54 -32.64
N THR A 286 -6.20 -29.18 -33.09
CA THR A 286 -6.58 -27.82 -33.48
C THR A 286 -7.72 -27.29 -32.62
N GLU A 287 -7.80 -25.97 -32.49
CA GLU A 287 -8.89 -25.25 -31.83
C GLU A 287 -9.32 -24.09 -32.75
N PRO A 288 -10.53 -24.12 -33.36
CA PRO A 288 -11.54 -25.17 -33.32
C PRO A 288 -11.07 -26.54 -33.83
N GLY A 289 -11.73 -27.62 -33.36
CA GLY A 289 -11.37 -29.00 -33.72
C GLY A 289 -11.71 -29.37 -35.17
N ILE A 290 -11.15 -30.48 -35.64
CA ILE A 290 -11.41 -31.06 -36.98
C ILE A 290 -12.92 -31.15 -37.26
N GLY A 291 -13.34 -30.76 -38.47
CA GLY A 291 -14.76 -30.74 -38.89
C GLY A 291 -15.58 -29.59 -38.32
N SER A 292 -14.97 -28.69 -37.55
CA SER A 292 -15.59 -27.43 -37.14
C SER A 292 -15.52 -26.40 -38.27
N TRP A 293 -16.47 -25.47 -38.29
CA TRP A 293 -16.49 -24.36 -39.24
C TRP A 293 -15.69 -23.17 -38.71
N LEU A 294 -14.82 -22.61 -39.54
CA LEU A 294 -13.98 -21.45 -39.25
C LEU A 294 -14.27 -20.33 -40.26
N ASP A 295 -14.37 -19.08 -39.79
CA ASP A 295 -14.39 -17.91 -40.67
C ASP A 295 -13.00 -17.75 -41.31
N PRO A 296 -12.88 -17.56 -42.64
CA PRO A 296 -11.59 -17.41 -43.33
C PRO A 296 -10.68 -16.32 -42.76
N LYS A 297 -11.22 -15.32 -42.06
CA LYS A 297 -10.45 -14.24 -41.43
C LYS A 297 -10.05 -14.54 -39.97
N SER A 298 -10.63 -15.57 -39.35
CA SER A 298 -10.31 -15.98 -37.98
C SER A 298 -8.99 -16.75 -37.89
N THR A 299 -8.37 -16.70 -36.72
CA THR A 299 -7.12 -17.43 -36.44
C THR A 299 -7.43 -18.86 -35.99
N LEU A 300 -6.78 -19.85 -36.60
CA LEU A 300 -6.80 -21.24 -36.15
C LEU A 300 -5.64 -21.50 -35.17
N LEU A 301 -5.94 -21.98 -33.96
CA LEU A 301 -4.91 -22.39 -33.00
C LEU A 301 -4.50 -23.84 -33.26
N ILE A 302 -3.21 -24.09 -33.39
CA ILE A 302 -2.62 -25.42 -33.61
C ILE A 302 -1.69 -25.76 -32.46
N VAL A 303 -1.96 -26.87 -31.79
CA VAL A 303 -1.09 -27.39 -30.73
C VAL A 303 -0.19 -28.47 -31.32
N VAL A 304 1.12 -28.28 -31.22
CA VAL A 304 2.14 -29.20 -31.74
C VAL A 304 2.94 -29.84 -30.60
N ASP A 305 3.38 -31.08 -30.80
CA ASP A 305 4.28 -31.81 -29.90
C ASP A 305 5.33 -32.60 -30.69
N ARG A 306 6.39 -33.05 -30.00
CA ARG A 306 7.46 -33.83 -30.61
C ARG A 306 6.92 -35.12 -31.21
N GLN A 307 7.34 -35.45 -32.42
CA GLN A 307 7.10 -36.76 -33.02
C GLN A 307 7.76 -37.85 -32.17
N LYS A 308 6.96 -38.81 -31.67
CA LYS A 308 7.46 -39.97 -30.91
C LYS A 308 8.09 -41.02 -31.81
#